data_AF-A0A3L7AW29-F1
#
_entry.id   AF-A0A3L7AW29-F1
#
_cell.length_a   1.000
_cell.length_b   1.000
_cell.length_c   1.000
_cell.angle_alpha   90.00
_cell.angle_beta   90.00
_cell.angle_gamma   90.00
#
_symmetry.space_group_name_H-M   'P 1'
#
loop_
_entity.id
_entity.type
_entity.pdbx_description
1 polymer ?
#
loop_
_entity_poly.entity_id
_entity_poly.type
_entity_poly.pdbx_seq_one_letter_code
_entity_poly.pdbx_strand_id
1 'polypeptide(L)'
;MLRRLTVIAAVVAGAGLLAVMVAQLISGIDYRIAEDRGIEPGLAPAGTVVATEIGLLLLAVGTVTLVVLAATALIRQARIRQAQVRYAQIQHTQARSSTNPAA
;
A
#
# COMPACT_ATOMS: atom_id res chain seq x y z
N MET A 1 10.30 -2.86 13.64
CA MET A 1 9.74 -3.87 12.70
C MET A 1 8.80 -3.25 11.67
N LEU A 2 7.72 -2.55 12.07
CA LEU A 2 6.71 -1.99 11.14
C LEU A 2 7.32 -1.18 9.97
N ARG A 3 8.27 -0.28 10.26
CA ARG A 3 8.96 0.54 9.25
C ARG A 3 9.74 -0.28 8.21
N ARG A 4 10.33 -1.41 8.59
CA ARG A 4 11.03 -2.30 7.64
C ARG A 4 10.02 -3.03 6.75
N LEU A 5 8.91 -3.52 7.33
CA LEU A 5 7.84 -4.19 6.59
C LEU A 5 7.17 -3.26 5.58
N THR A 6 6.92 -1.99 5.94
CA THR A 6 6.38 -1.00 5.00
C THR A 6 7.31 -0.73 3.83
N VAL A 7 8.63 -0.65 4.09
CA VAL A 7 9.62 -0.45 3.01
C VAL A 7 9.66 -1.66 2.10
N ILE A 8 9.70 -2.87 2.65
CA ILE A 8 9.70 -4.10 1.84
C ILE A 8 8.42 -4.19 1.00
N ALA A 9 7.25 -3.95 1.59
CA ALA A 9 5.98 -3.99 0.86
C ALA A 9 5.92 -2.93 -0.26
N ALA A 10 6.45 -1.73 -0.01
CA ALA A 10 6.54 -0.68 -1.03
C ALA A 10 7.51 -1.05 -2.16
N VAL A 11 8.67 -1.65 -1.84
CA VAL A 11 9.63 -2.12 -2.84
C VAL A 11 9.03 -3.24 -3.68
N VAL A 12 8.33 -4.20 -3.06
CA VAL A 12 7.66 -5.30 -3.77
C VAL A 12 6.56 -4.76 -4.68
N ALA A 13 5.71 -3.87 -4.18
CA ALA A 13 4.67 -3.24 -4.99
C ALA A 13 5.26 -2.44 -6.17
N GLY A 14 6.29 -1.63 -5.90
CA GLY A 14 6.99 -0.85 -6.91
C GLY A 14 7.66 -1.70 -7.97
N ALA A 15 8.31 -2.80 -7.57
CA ALA A 15 8.90 -3.76 -8.50
C ALA A 15 7.85 -4.43 -9.38
N GLY A 16 6.70 -4.81 -8.81
CA GLY A 16 5.57 -5.35 -9.55
C GLY A 16 5.03 -4.36 -10.59
N LEU A 17 4.82 -3.09 -10.19
CA LEU A 17 4.38 -2.04 -11.10
C LEU A 17 5.38 -1.80 -12.24
N LEU A 18 6.67 -1.72 -11.92
CA LEU A 18 7.72 -1.52 -12.91
C LEU A 18 7.78 -2.68 -13.91
N ALA A 19 7.65 -3.92 -13.44
CA ALA A 19 7.61 -5.09 -14.32
C ALA A 19 6.44 -5.03 -15.31
N VAL A 20 5.24 -4.66 -14.85
CA VAL A 20 4.07 -4.46 -15.72
C VAL A 20 4.31 -3.34 -16.73
N MET A 21 4.85 -2.20 -16.29
CA MET A 21 5.13 -1.07 -17.19
C MET A 21 6.13 -1.45 -18.29
N VAL A 22 7.20 -2.16 -17.94
CA VAL A 22 8.20 -2.64 -18.91
C VAL A 22 7.58 -3.64 -19.88
N ALA A 23 6.81 -4.61 -19.38
CA ALA A 23 6.13 -5.58 -20.23
C ALA A 23 5.19 -4.90 -21.24
N GLN A 24 4.39 -3.93 -20.77
CA GLN A 24 3.49 -3.19 -21.65
C GLN A 24 4.22 -2.29 -22.65
N LEU A 25 5.34 -1.70 -22.26
CA LEU A 25 6.17 -0.92 -23.17
C LEU A 25 6.73 -1.79 -24.30
N ILE A 26 7.27 -2.98 -23.96
CA ILE A 26 7.77 -3.95 -24.94
C ILE A 26 6.63 -4.39 -25.88
N SER A 27 5.47 -4.73 -25.32
CA SER A 27 4.28 -5.09 -26.11
C SER A 27 3.90 -4.00 -27.12
N GLY A 28 3.91 -2.74 -26.69
CA GLY A 28 3.59 -1.59 -27.55
C GLY A 28 4.61 -1.35 -28.65
N ILE A 29 5.91 -1.57 -28.36
CA ILE A 29 6.98 -1.47 -29.37
C ILE A 29 6.81 -2.58 -30.41
N ASP A 30 6.59 -3.83 -29.99
CA ASP A 30 6.39 -4.96 -30.90
C ASP A 30 5.17 -4.75 -31.79
N TYR A 31 4.08 -4.23 -31.20
CA TYR A 31 2.88 -3.85 -31.94
C TYR A 31 3.18 -2.84 -33.04
N ARG A 32 3.91 -1.75 -32.72
CA ARG A 32 4.26 -0.74 -33.74
C ARG A 32 5.16 -1.28 -34.83
N ILE A 33 6.14 -2.11 -34.49
CA ILE A 33 7.01 -2.74 -35.48
C ILE A 33 6.22 -3.67 -36.41
N ALA A 34 5.23 -4.40 -35.90
CA ALA A 34 4.37 -5.25 -36.72
C ALA A 34 3.53 -4.42 -37.68
N GLU A 35 2.92 -3.34 -37.18
CA GLU A 35 2.11 -2.42 -37.97
C GLU A 35 2.92 -1.73 -39.08
N ASP A 36 4.14 -1.28 -38.79
CA ASP A 36 5.06 -0.66 -39.76
C ASP A 36 5.47 -1.65 -40.88
N ARG A 37 5.41 -2.96 -40.60
CA ARG A 37 5.67 -4.02 -41.57
C ARG A 37 4.42 -4.43 -42.36
N GLY A 38 3.27 -3.82 -42.09
CA GLY A 38 1.99 -4.22 -42.66
C GLY A 38 1.55 -5.61 -42.22
N ILE A 39 2.09 -6.11 -41.10
CA ILE A 39 1.75 -7.40 -40.51
C ILE A 39 0.70 -7.16 -39.44
N GLU A 40 -0.38 -7.92 -39.46
CA GLU A 40 -1.39 -7.86 -38.41
C GLU A 40 -0.75 -8.29 -37.07
N PRO A 41 -0.81 -7.46 -36.01
CA PRO A 41 -0.19 -7.76 -34.74
C PRO A 41 -0.77 -9.04 -34.15
N GLY A 42 0.08 -10.05 -33.99
CA GLY A 42 -0.29 -11.32 -33.38
C GLY A 42 -0.52 -11.21 -31.87
N LEU A 43 -0.79 -12.36 -31.25
CA LEU A 43 -0.83 -12.45 -29.78
C LEU A 43 0.48 -11.95 -29.16
N ALA A 44 0.36 -11.30 -28.00
CA ALA A 44 1.51 -10.83 -27.24
C ALA A 44 2.49 -11.99 -26.97
N PRO A 45 3.82 -11.76 -27.05
CA PRO A 45 4.80 -12.78 -26.75
C PRO A 45 4.57 -13.39 -25.36
N ALA A 46 4.69 -14.71 -25.24
CA ALA A 46 4.44 -15.43 -23.98
C ALA A 46 5.25 -14.86 -22.80
N GLY A 47 6.49 -14.40 -23.05
CA GLY A 47 7.32 -13.75 -22.04
C GLY A 47 6.70 -12.46 -21.49
N THR A 48 6.05 -11.66 -22.34
CA THR A 48 5.39 -10.41 -21.96
C THR A 48 4.14 -10.67 -21.11
N VAL A 49 3.37 -11.71 -21.46
CA VAL A 49 2.20 -12.15 -20.69
C VAL A 49 2.63 -12.59 -19.29
N VAL A 50 3.61 -13.48 -19.20
CA VAL A 50 4.13 -13.99 -17.91
C VAL A 50 4.71 -12.86 -17.06
N ALA A 51 5.48 -11.95 -17.66
CA ALA A 51 6.03 -10.79 -16.95
C ALA A 51 4.92 -9.88 -16.38
N THR A 52 3.84 -9.69 -17.14
CA THR A 52 2.67 -8.91 -16.71
C THR A 52 1.94 -9.59 -15.55
N GLU A 53 1.70 -10.90 -15.65
CA GLU A 53 1.05 -11.67 -14.57
C GLU A 53 1.86 -11.63 -13.27
N ILE A 54 3.16 -11.91 -13.34
CA ILE A 54 4.05 -11.86 -12.16
C ILE A 54 4.09 -10.44 -11.59
N GLY A 55 4.22 -9.43 -12.46
CA GLY A 55 4.23 -8.03 -12.04
C GLY A 55 2.94 -7.62 -11.32
N LEU A 56 1.78 -8.02 -11.84
CA LEU A 56 0.49 -7.78 -11.22
C LEU A 56 0.34 -8.51 -9.88
N LEU A 57 0.82 -9.75 -9.77
CA LEU A 57 0.82 -10.48 -8.49
C LEU A 57 1.68 -9.78 -7.43
N LEU A 58 2.90 -9.35 -7.79
CA LEU A 58 3.78 -8.61 -6.89
C LEU A 58 3.16 -7.28 -6.47
N LEU A 59 2.57 -6.56 -7.42
CA LEU A 59 1.85 -5.32 -7.15
C LEU A 59 0.71 -5.54 -6.17
N ALA A 60 -0.17 -6.51 -6.45
CA ALA A 60 -1.31 -6.83 -5.60
C ALA A 60 -0.88 -7.21 -4.17
N VAL A 61 0.09 -8.11 -4.03
CA VAL A 61 0.59 -8.55 -2.71
C VAL A 61 1.22 -7.38 -1.95
N GLY A 62 2.05 -6.57 -2.61
CA GLY A 62 2.67 -5.40 -2.00
C GLY A 62 1.65 -4.35 -1.56
N THR A 63 0.68 -4.02 -2.42
CA THR A 63 -0.38 -3.05 -2.12
C THR A 63 -1.30 -3.53 -0.99
N VAL A 64 -1.74 -4.79 -1.01
CA VAL A 64 -2.56 -5.36 0.07
C VAL A 64 -1.82 -5.29 1.41
N THR A 65 -0.53 -5.64 1.41
CA THR A 65 0.30 -5.57 2.62
C THR A 65 0.40 -4.13 3.15
N LEU A 66 0.59 -3.14 2.27
CA LEU A 66 0.59 -1.73 2.66
C LEU A 66 -0.75 -1.27 3.25
N VAL A 67 -1.86 -1.69 2.66
CA VAL A 67 -3.21 -1.36 3.16
C VAL A 67 -3.42 -1.92 4.57
N VAL A 68 -3.03 -3.18 4.81
CA VAL A 68 -3.13 -3.81 6.14
C VAL A 68 -2.25 -3.09 7.17
N LEU A 69 -1.01 -2.74 6.80
CA LEU A 69 -0.09 -2.01 7.67
C LEU A 69 -0.60 -0.58 7.97
N ALA A 70 -1.18 0.10 6.99
CA ALA A 70 -1.77 1.42 7.16
C ALA A 70 -3.00 1.36 8.09
N ALA A 71 -3.91 0.41 7.86
CA ALA A 71 -5.10 0.22 8.67
C ALA A 71 -4.74 -0.07 10.14
N THR A 72 -3.81 -1.01 10.37
CA THR A 72 -3.35 -1.33 11.73
C THR A 72 -2.67 -0.15 12.42
N ALA A 73 -1.88 0.65 11.70
CA ALA A 73 -1.27 1.87 12.24
C ALA A 73 -2.34 2.92 12.63
N LEU A 74 -3.35 3.14 11.79
CA LEU A 74 -4.45 4.06 12.05
C LEU A 74 -5.28 3.62 13.26
N ILE A 75 -5.63 2.34 13.34
CA ILE A 75 -6.37 1.78 14.49
C ILE A 75 -5.58 1.96 15.79
N ARG A 76 -4.26 1.72 15.75
CA ARG A 76 -3.41 1.91 16.93
C ARG A 76 -3.36 3.38 17.36
N GLN A 77 -3.23 4.31 16.42
CA GLN A 77 -3.24 5.75 16.71
C GLN A 77 -4.59 6.20 17.29
N ALA A 78 -5.71 5.71 16.73
CA ALA A 78 -7.05 6.03 17.23
C ALA A 78 -7.22 5.59 18.70
N ARG A 79 -6.77 4.38 19.04
CA ARG A 79 -6.83 3.88 20.43
C ARG A 79 -5.97 4.70 21.39
N ILE A 80 -4.76 5.11 20.98
CA ILE A 80 -3.88 5.94 21.83
C ILE A 80 -4.54 7.30 22.10
N ARG A 81 -5.13 7.93 21.08
CA ARG A 81 -5.84 9.21 21.25
C ARG A 81 -7.03 9.08 22.20
N GLN A 82 -7.82 8.02 22.08
CA GLN A 82 -8.93 7.75 23.01
C GLN A 82 -8.47 7.56 24.45
N ALA A 83 -7.34 6.86 24.66
CA ALA A 83 -6.77 6.69 25.98
C ALA A 83 -6.34 8.04 26.59
N GLN A 84 -5.66 8.89 25.81
CA GLN A 84 -5.24 10.22 26.26
C GLN A 84 -6.43 11.11 26.67
N VAL A 85 -7.51 11.10 25.88
CA VAL A 85 -8.73 11.84 26.21
C VAL A 85 -9.35 11.36 27.52
N ARG A 86 -9.39 10.04 27.75
CA ARG A 86 -9.89 9.46 29.01
C ARG A 86 -9.04 9.88 30.21
N TYR A 87 -7.70 9.85 30.09
CA TYR A 87 -6.82 10.28 31.17
C TYR A 87 -6.99 11.76 31.51
N ALA A 88 -7.12 12.63 30.50
CA ALA A 88 -7.39 14.05 30.73
C ALA A 88 -8.73 14.29 31.44
N GLN A 89 -9.77 13.53 31.08
CA GLN A 89 -11.08 13.63 31.76
C GLN A 89 -10.98 13.24 33.23
N ILE A 90 -10.27 12.16 33.57
CA ILE A 90 -10.11 11.69 34.96
C ILE A 90 -9.35 12.73 35.81
N GLN A 91 -8.33 13.37 35.25
CA GLN A 91 -7.58 14.42 35.96
C GLN A 91 -8.46 15.64 36.26
N HIS A 92 -9.30 16.06 35.31
CA HIS A 92 -10.21 17.19 35.54
C HIS A 92 -11.27 16.89 36.61
N THR A 93 -11.81 15.67 36.69
CA THR A 93 -12.74 15.29 37.76
C THR A 93 -12.06 15.25 39.12
N GLN A 94 -10.85 14.70 39.21
CA GLN A 94 -10.09 14.66 40.47
C GLN A 94 -9.71 16.05 40.96
N ALA A 95 -9.27 16.94 40.06
CA ALA A 95 -8.97 18.33 40.40
C ALA A 95 -10.21 19.08 40.92
N ARG A 96 -11.40 18.80 40.37
CA ARG A 96 -12.65 19.41 40.84
C ARG A 96 -13.04 18.93 42.24
N SER A 97 -12.82 17.65 42.53
CA SER A 97 -13.11 17.07 43.86
C SER A 97 -12.14 17.55 44.95
N SER A 98 -10.87 17.82 44.62
CA SER A 98 -9.92 18.33 45.63
C SER A 98 -10.14 19.81 45.96
N THR A 99 -10.73 20.59 45.04
CA THR A 99 -11.05 22.01 45.25
C THR A 99 -12.37 22.27 45.97
N ASN A 100 -13.19 21.24 46.22
CA ASN A 100 -14.44 21.37 46.98
C ASN A 100 -14.36 20.56 48.30
N PRO A 101 -13.75 21.10 49.37
CA PRO A 101 -13.65 20.43 50.66
C PRO A 101 -14.96 20.45 51.49
N ALA A 102 -16.11 20.77 50.88
CA ALA A 102 -17.38 20.88 51.59
C ALA A 102 -18.30 19.68 51.29
N ALA A 103 -18.08 18.58 52.02
CA ALA A 103 -19.10 17.59 52.38
C ALA A 103 -18.64 16.86 53.65
#